data_AF-A0A4Q7YHS1-F1
#
_entry.id   AF-A0A4Q7YHS1-F1
#
_cell.length_a   1.000
_cell.length_b   1.000
_cell.length_c   1.000
_cell.angle_alpha   90.00
_cell.angle_beta   90.00
_cell.angle_gamma   90.00
#
_symmetry.space_group_name_H-M   'P 1'
#
loop_
_entity.id
_entity.type
_entity.pdbx_description
1 polymer ?
#
loop_
_entity_poly.entity_id
_entity_poly.type
_entity_poly.pdbx_seq_one_letter_code
_entity_poly.pdbx_strand_id
1 'polypeptide(L)'
;MGLFSRKNKDEDNPLDALNTDDDLQVDIYTPQMLTKRLAWDIVPCSEVERLIPLMGLTPDSPDVSDMEHKASHDRIDALAPLKEMLALFIPIVSGITASAMLVNSGNSVDEETAAVLQRHHSVVVRAGIVAILANLLDMGIISYADGVQFGDELLG
;
A
#
# COMPACT_ATOMS: atom_id res chain seq x y z
N MET A 1 11.39 -43.31 62.18
CA MET A 1 11.56 -41.88 62.50
C MET A 1 12.44 -41.29 61.41
N GLY A 2 12.08 -40.38 60.50
CA GLY A 2 10.90 -39.58 60.14
C GLY A 2 11.46 -38.57 59.11
N LEU A 3 11.17 -38.68 57.80
CA LEU A 3 10.12 -37.96 57.07
C LEU A 3 9.89 -36.51 57.52
N PHE A 4 10.57 -35.56 56.86
CA PHE A 4 10.17 -34.16 56.61
C PHE A 4 10.91 -33.75 55.33
N SER A 5 10.35 -33.80 54.12
CA SER A 5 9.26 -32.97 53.57
C SER A 5 9.37 -31.50 54.00
N ARG A 6 10.18 -30.73 53.26
CA ARG A 6 9.99 -29.29 53.11
C ARG A 6 9.34 -29.05 51.76
N LYS A 7 8.04 -28.75 51.80
CA LYS A 7 7.35 -28.02 50.75
C LYS A 7 7.97 -26.63 50.70
N ASN A 8 8.73 -26.32 49.66
CA ASN A 8 8.80 -24.94 49.20
C ASN A 8 7.71 -24.82 48.14
N LYS A 9 6.68 -24.06 48.50
CA LYS A 9 5.81 -23.39 47.53
C LYS A 9 6.75 -22.42 46.81
N ASP A 10 7.17 -22.78 45.62
CA ASP A 10 7.57 -21.77 44.65
C ASP A 10 6.25 -21.14 44.21
N GLU A 11 6.04 -19.97 44.80
CA GLU A 11 4.91 -19.09 44.57
C GLU A 11 4.85 -18.79 43.08
N ASP A 12 3.67 -18.98 42.50
CA ASP A 12 3.27 -18.47 41.20
C ASP A 12 3.74 -17.01 41.09
N ASN A 13 4.82 -16.79 40.34
CA ASN A 13 5.27 -15.45 40.00
C ASN A 13 4.27 -14.93 38.96
N PRO A 14 3.40 -13.96 39.30
CA PRO A 14 2.38 -13.47 38.36
C PRO A 14 2.98 -12.65 37.20
N LEU A 15 4.31 -12.51 37.16
CA LEU A 15 5.05 -11.86 36.08
C LEU A 15 5.53 -12.84 35.00
N ASP A 16 5.50 -14.15 35.23
CA ASP A 16 5.88 -15.14 34.19
C ASP A 16 4.75 -15.39 33.17
N ALA A 17 3.55 -14.84 33.40
CA ALA A 17 2.39 -14.99 32.52
C ALA A 17 2.21 -13.86 31.47
N LEU A 18 3.18 -12.94 31.37
CA LEU A 18 3.12 -11.81 30.43
C LEU A 18 4.11 -11.89 29.26
N ASN A 19 4.89 -12.97 29.16
CA ASN A 19 5.55 -13.33 27.91
C ASN A 19 4.58 -14.17 27.06
N THR A 20 3.44 -13.58 26.69
CA THR A 20 2.84 -13.95 25.41
C THR A 20 3.72 -13.30 24.36
N ASP A 21 4.74 -14.06 23.94
CA ASP A 21 5.50 -13.85 22.70
C ASP A 21 4.54 -13.99 21.50
N ASP A 22 3.50 -13.16 21.49
CA ASP A 22 2.80 -12.78 20.27
C ASP A 22 3.68 -11.67 19.70
N ASP A 23 4.84 -12.10 19.19
CA ASP A 23 5.67 -11.32 18.31
C ASP A 23 4.75 -10.86 17.18
N LEU A 24 4.15 -9.68 17.35
CA LEU A 24 3.84 -8.81 16.24
C LEU A 24 5.19 -8.55 15.57
N GLN A 25 5.61 -9.50 14.74
CA GLN A 25 6.63 -9.30 13.72
C GLN A 25 6.06 -8.24 12.80
N VAL A 26 6.20 -6.99 13.22
CA VAL A 26 6.17 -5.87 12.31
C VAL A 26 7.38 -6.12 11.44
N ASP A 27 7.18 -6.78 10.30
CA ASP A 27 8.21 -6.92 9.27
C ASP A 27 8.79 -5.52 9.07
N ILE A 28 10.02 -5.31 9.55
CA ILE A 28 10.64 -3.99 9.49
C ILE A 28 11.04 -3.78 8.04
N TYR A 29 10.11 -3.25 7.25
CA TYR A 29 10.40 -2.91 5.88
C TYR A 29 11.42 -1.79 5.84
N THR A 30 12.58 -2.05 5.24
CA THR A 30 13.54 -0.99 4.97
C THR A 30 12.94 -0.01 3.94
N PRO A 31 13.32 1.28 3.97
CA PRO A 31 12.88 2.24 2.95
C PRO A 31 13.13 1.75 1.52
N GLN A 32 14.22 1.00 1.29
CA GLN A 32 14.55 0.42 0.00
C GLN A 32 13.57 -0.68 -0.42
N MET A 33 13.19 -1.57 0.49
CA MET A 33 12.19 -2.61 0.23
C MET A 33 10.83 -1.99 -0.09
N LEU A 34 10.41 -0.98 0.68
CA LEU A 34 9.17 -0.23 0.40
C LEU A 34 9.22 0.47 -0.95
N THR A 35 10.34 1.10 -1.28
CA THR A 35 10.51 1.79 -2.57
C THR A 35 10.41 0.79 -3.73
N LYS A 36 11.02 -0.38 -3.59
CA LYS A 36 10.96 -1.43 -4.61
C LYS A 36 9.55 -2.01 -4.78
N ARG A 37 8.87 -2.27 -3.67
CA ARG A 37 7.48 -2.72 -3.64
C ARG A 37 6.55 -1.69 -4.32
N LEU A 38 6.71 -0.42 -3.97
CA LEU A 38 5.98 0.69 -4.61
C LEU A 38 6.32 0.81 -6.10
N ALA A 39 7.55 0.53 -6.53
CA ALA A 39 7.90 0.52 -7.95
C ALA A 39 7.04 -0.50 -8.71
N TRP A 40 6.90 -1.72 -8.17
CA TRP A 40 6.04 -2.77 -8.72
C TRP A 40 4.55 -2.39 -8.76
N ASP A 41 4.10 -1.53 -7.84
CA ASP A 41 2.68 -1.16 -7.73
C ASP A 41 2.32 0.09 -8.56
N ILE A 42 3.31 0.94 -8.89
CA ILE A 42 3.08 2.23 -9.56
C ILE A 42 3.39 2.17 -11.07
N VAL A 43 4.44 1.47 -11.46
CA VAL A 43 4.91 1.50 -12.85
C VAL A 43 4.26 0.39 -13.69
N PRO A 44 4.18 0.55 -15.02
CA PRO A 44 3.68 -0.52 -15.89
C PRO A 44 4.52 -1.80 -15.72
N CYS A 45 3.88 -2.96 -15.66
CA CYS A 45 4.57 -4.26 -15.47
C CYS A 45 5.65 -4.51 -16.53
N SER A 46 5.47 -4.02 -17.76
CA SER A 46 6.46 -4.14 -18.84
C SER A 46 7.70 -3.26 -18.66
N GLU A 47 7.63 -2.27 -17.77
CA GLU A 47 8.67 -1.25 -17.58
C GLU A 47 9.40 -1.38 -16.24
N VAL A 48 8.83 -2.09 -15.27
CA VAL A 48 9.34 -2.15 -13.89
C VAL A 48 10.79 -2.63 -13.81
N GLU A 49 11.14 -3.71 -14.52
CA GLU A 49 12.51 -4.24 -14.53
C GLU A 49 13.50 -3.24 -15.14
N ARG A 50 13.07 -2.46 -16.12
CA ARG A 50 13.88 -1.39 -16.73
C ARG A 50 14.05 -0.20 -15.79
N LEU A 51 13.02 0.12 -15.01
CA LEU A 51 12.99 1.31 -14.16
C LEU A 51 13.65 1.10 -12.79
N ILE A 52 13.63 -0.11 -12.22
CA ILE A 52 14.24 -0.43 -10.93
C ILE A 52 15.73 0.02 -10.84
N PRO A 53 16.61 -0.29 -11.82
CA PRO A 53 17.98 0.23 -11.83
C PRO A 53 18.07 1.76 -11.84
N LEU A 54 17.16 2.42 -12.57
CA LEU A 54 17.14 3.88 -12.70
C LEU A 54 16.72 4.57 -11.39
N MET A 55 16.00 3.86 -10.52
CA MET A 55 15.69 4.30 -9.17
C MET A 55 16.83 4.02 -8.16
N GLY A 56 17.98 3.51 -8.63
CA GLY A 56 19.11 3.15 -7.77
C GLY A 56 18.90 1.86 -6.98
N LEU A 57 17.94 1.03 -7.39
CA LEU A 57 17.61 -0.24 -6.75
C LEU A 57 18.26 -1.40 -7.50
N THR A 58 18.65 -2.44 -6.77
CA THR A 58 19.15 -3.68 -7.35
C THR A 58 17.99 -4.48 -7.97
N PRO A 59 18.09 -4.91 -9.24
CA PRO A 59 17.12 -5.82 -9.86
C PRO A 59 16.95 -7.12 -9.08
N ASP A 60 15.73 -7.66 -9.12
CA ASP A 60 15.47 -9.01 -8.62
C ASP A 60 16.05 -10.08 -9.55
N SER A 61 16.21 -11.29 -9.00
CA SER A 61 16.31 -12.47 -9.86
C SER A 61 14.98 -12.71 -10.58
N PRO A 62 14.96 -13.43 -11.71
CA PRO A 62 13.72 -13.72 -12.44
C PRO A 62 12.62 -14.32 -11.55
N ASP A 63 12.96 -15.31 -10.71
CA ASP A 63 11.99 -15.96 -9.81
C ASP A 63 11.38 -14.96 -8.80
N VAL A 64 12.18 -14.04 -8.27
CA VAL A 64 11.70 -13.02 -7.34
C VAL A 64 10.89 -11.95 -8.08
N SER A 65 11.28 -11.60 -9.32
CA SER A 65 10.53 -10.69 -10.20
C SER A 65 9.11 -11.21 -10.44
N ASP A 66 8.96 -12.49 -10.77
CA ASP A 66 7.66 -13.13 -10.97
C ASP A 66 6.81 -13.16 -9.68
N MET A 67 7.44 -13.40 -8.54
CA MET A 67 6.78 -13.35 -7.24
C MET A 67 6.29 -11.94 -6.91
N GLU A 68 7.12 -10.91 -7.09
CA GLU A 68 6.76 -9.51 -6.83
C GLU A 68 5.68 -9.01 -7.79
N HIS A 69 5.75 -9.41 -9.07
CA HIS A 69 4.71 -9.12 -10.05
C HIS A 69 3.36 -9.67 -9.58
N LYS A 70 3.30 -10.94 -9.17
CA LYS A 70 2.07 -11.53 -8.65
C LYS A 70 1.61 -10.81 -7.37
N ALA A 71 2.52 -10.55 -6.43
CA ALA A 71 2.19 -9.90 -5.18
C ALA A 71 1.65 -8.47 -5.38
N SER A 72 2.13 -7.74 -6.39
CA SER A 72 1.60 -6.44 -6.80
C SER A 72 0.14 -6.53 -7.24
N HIS A 73 -0.20 -7.49 -8.11
CA HIS A 73 -1.59 -7.71 -8.51
C HIS A 73 -2.48 -8.07 -7.33
N ASP A 74 -2.05 -9.01 -6.48
CA ASP A 74 -2.85 -9.44 -5.32
C ASP A 74 -3.15 -8.26 -4.37
N ARG A 75 -2.16 -7.38 -4.13
CA ARG A 75 -2.33 -6.15 -3.32
C ARG A 75 -3.30 -5.17 -3.96
N ILE A 76 -3.18 -4.92 -5.26
CA ILE A 76 -4.03 -3.97 -5.97
C ILE A 76 -5.47 -4.50 -6.06
N ASP A 77 -5.65 -5.79 -6.31
CA ASP A 77 -6.95 -6.44 -6.40
C ASP A 77 -7.68 -6.46 -5.06
N ALA A 78 -6.94 -6.49 -3.94
CA ALA A 78 -7.54 -6.34 -2.61
C ALA A 78 -8.34 -5.03 -2.47
N LEU A 79 -7.99 -3.97 -3.22
CA LEU A 79 -8.72 -2.70 -3.24
C LEU A 79 -10.00 -2.72 -4.08
N ALA A 80 -10.39 -3.85 -4.66
CA ALA A 80 -11.62 -3.97 -5.46
C ALA A 80 -12.86 -3.33 -4.79
N PRO A 81 -13.10 -3.48 -3.47
CA PRO A 81 -14.24 -2.83 -2.80
C PRO A 81 -14.23 -1.30 -2.87
N LEU A 82 -13.08 -0.66 -3.03
CA LEU A 82 -12.94 0.80 -3.08
C LEU A 82 -12.97 1.35 -4.51
N LYS A 83 -13.04 0.50 -5.53
CA LYS A 83 -12.83 0.89 -6.93
C LYS A 83 -13.77 2.01 -7.40
N GLU A 84 -15.05 1.94 -7.03
CA GLU A 84 -16.05 2.94 -7.41
C GLU A 84 -15.79 4.29 -6.71
N MET A 85 -15.51 4.24 -5.41
CA MET A 85 -15.18 5.44 -4.65
C MET A 85 -13.92 6.12 -5.18
N LEU A 86 -12.87 5.34 -5.49
CA LEU A 86 -11.65 5.85 -6.09
C LEU A 86 -11.91 6.46 -7.48
N ALA A 87 -12.80 5.87 -8.28
CA ALA A 87 -13.18 6.41 -9.58
C ALA A 87 -13.87 7.79 -9.48
N LEU A 88 -14.55 8.09 -8.36
CA LEU A 88 -15.15 9.40 -8.11
C LEU A 88 -14.13 10.45 -7.66
N PHE A 89 -13.23 10.09 -6.73
CA PHE A 89 -12.32 11.07 -6.13
C PHE A 89 -11.07 11.37 -6.96
N ILE A 90 -10.50 10.38 -7.64
CA ILE A 90 -9.27 10.54 -8.40
C ILE A 90 -9.37 11.66 -9.45
N PRO A 91 -10.43 11.75 -10.28
CA PRO A 91 -10.55 12.83 -11.27
C PRO A 91 -10.58 14.23 -10.64
N ILE A 92 -11.20 14.37 -9.46
CA ILE A 92 -11.30 15.64 -8.73
C ILE A 92 -9.89 16.08 -8.29
N VAL A 93 -9.17 15.20 -7.60
CA VAL A 93 -7.81 15.47 -7.12
C VAL A 93 -6.88 15.80 -8.30
N SER A 94 -6.97 15.02 -9.37
CA SER A 94 -6.16 15.19 -10.57
C SER A 94 -6.46 16.49 -11.32
N GLY A 95 -7.74 16.91 -11.35
CA GLY A 95 -8.16 18.18 -11.93
C GLY A 95 -7.60 19.37 -11.15
N ILE A 96 -7.62 19.30 -9.81
CA ILE A 96 -7.05 20.35 -8.95
C ILE A 96 -5.54 20.46 -9.16
N THR A 97 -4.80 19.34 -9.14
CA THR A 97 -3.34 19.36 -9.30
C THR A 97 -2.92 19.84 -10.69
N ALA A 98 -3.57 19.35 -11.75
CA ALA A 98 -3.30 19.81 -13.12
C ALA A 98 -3.58 21.31 -13.27
N SER A 99 -4.72 21.80 -12.74
CA SER A 99 -5.08 23.22 -12.80
C SER A 99 -4.07 24.09 -12.05
N ALA A 100 -3.64 23.68 -10.86
CA ALA A 100 -2.64 24.41 -10.08
C ALA A 100 -1.30 24.51 -10.81
N MET A 101 -0.87 23.44 -11.48
CA MET A 101 0.36 23.45 -12.29
C MET A 101 0.26 24.38 -13.49
N LEU A 102 -0.87 24.40 -14.18
CA LEU A 102 -1.10 25.31 -15.31
C LEU A 102 -1.08 26.77 -14.87
N VAL A 103 -1.81 27.11 -13.79
CA VAL A 103 -1.82 28.47 -13.23
C VAL A 103 -0.41 28.90 -12.81
N ASN A 104 0.34 28.04 -12.13
CA ASN A 104 1.70 28.35 -11.69
C ASN A 104 2.71 28.48 -12.84
N SER A 105 2.48 27.76 -13.95
CA SER A 105 3.37 27.83 -15.12
C SER A 105 3.29 29.17 -15.87
N GLY A 106 2.24 29.98 -15.63
CA GLY A 106 2.02 31.25 -16.32
C GLY A 106 1.72 31.11 -17.82
N ASN A 107 1.67 29.89 -18.34
CA ASN A 107 1.44 29.60 -19.74
C ASN A 107 -0.05 29.40 -20.01
N SER A 108 -0.58 30.13 -20.99
CA SER A 108 -1.85 29.74 -21.61
C SER A 108 -1.60 28.54 -22.50
N VAL A 109 -2.05 27.37 -22.07
CA VAL A 109 -2.16 26.18 -22.92
C VAL A 109 -3.53 26.14 -23.57
N ASP A 110 -3.59 25.63 -24.80
CA ASP A 110 -4.87 25.31 -25.42
C ASP A 110 -5.61 24.20 -24.66
N GLU A 111 -6.91 24.09 -24.93
CA GLU A 111 -7.81 23.15 -24.26
C GLU A 111 -7.40 21.69 -24.46
N GLU A 112 -6.87 21.35 -25.63
CA GLU A 112 -6.41 20.00 -25.95
C GLU A 112 -5.20 19.60 -25.09
N THR A 113 -4.20 20.48 -25.00
CA THR A 113 -3.00 20.30 -24.18
C THR A 113 -3.37 20.22 -22.70
N ALA A 114 -4.29 21.07 -22.24
CA ALA A 114 -4.80 21.01 -20.87
C ALA A 114 -5.48 19.65 -20.58
N ALA A 115 -6.31 19.16 -21.49
CA ALA A 115 -6.98 17.86 -21.36
C ALA A 115 -6.00 16.68 -21.39
N VAL A 116 -4.93 16.75 -22.19
CA VAL A 116 -3.84 15.76 -22.20
C VAL A 116 -3.10 15.76 -20.87
N LEU A 117 -2.72 16.94 -20.37
CA LEU A 117 -2.03 17.08 -19.07
C LEU A 117 -2.88 16.55 -17.93
N GLN A 118 -4.18 16.86 -17.91
CA GLN A 118 -5.10 16.35 -16.89
C GLN A 118 -5.19 14.83 -16.92
N ARG A 119 -5.26 14.21 -18.12
CA ARG A 119 -5.25 12.75 -18.27
C ARG A 119 -3.97 12.12 -17.74
N HIS A 120 -2.81 12.67 -18.11
CA HIS A 120 -1.53 12.18 -17.60
C HIS A 120 -1.42 12.29 -16.09
N HIS A 121 -1.81 13.42 -15.51
CA HIS A 121 -1.82 13.59 -14.06
C HIS A 121 -2.79 12.65 -13.38
N SER A 122 -3.95 12.39 -14.00
CA SER A 122 -4.90 11.42 -13.46
C SER A 122 -4.34 10.01 -13.39
N VAL A 123 -3.55 9.58 -14.38
CA VAL A 123 -2.86 8.29 -14.33
C VAL A 123 -1.84 8.26 -13.18
N VAL A 124 -1.03 9.30 -13.02
CA VAL A 124 0.00 9.37 -11.96
C VAL A 124 -0.63 9.39 -10.56
N VAL A 125 -1.64 10.25 -10.36
CA VAL A 125 -2.38 10.36 -9.09
C VAL A 125 -3.07 9.04 -8.77
N ARG A 126 -3.73 8.42 -9.76
CA ARG A 126 -4.35 7.10 -9.60
C ARG A 126 -3.35 6.05 -9.18
N ALA A 127 -2.25 5.91 -9.91
CA ALA A 127 -1.23 4.91 -9.62
C ALA A 127 -0.66 5.10 -8.20
N GLY A 128 -0.35 6.34 -7.82
CA GLY A 128 0.15 6.65 -6.48
C GLY A 128 -0.85 6.33 -5.37
N ILE A 129 -2.10 6.80 -5.49
CA ILE A 129 -3.14 6.55 -4.47
C ILE A 129 -3.42 5.06 -4.33
N VAL A 130 -3.60 4.35 -5.46
CA VAL A 130 -3.86 2.90 -5.46
C VAL A 130 -2.71 2.15 -4.81
N ALA A 131 -1.46 2.43 -5.21
CA ALA A 131 -0.29 1.76 -4.64
C ALA A 131 -0.16 2.02 -3.13
N ILE A 132 -0.35 3.27 -2.68
CA ILE A 132 -0.27 3.62 -1.25
C ILE A 132 -1.35 2.87 -0.46
N LEU A 133 -2.61 2.94 -0.90
CA LEU A 133 -3.71 2.27 -0.20
C LEU A 133 -3.53 0.75 -0.17
N ALA A 134 -3.05 0.16 -1.26
CA ALA A 134 -2.82 -1.27 -1.37
C ALA A 134 -1.76 -1.73 -0.36
N ASN A 135 -0.65 -0.98 -0.23
CA ASN A 135 0.38 -1.27 0.75
C ASN A 135 -0.10 -1.06 2.19
N LEU A 136 -0.86 0.00 2.47
CA LEU A 136 -1.41 0.24 3.80
C LEU A 136 -2.39 -0.86 4.23
N LEU A 137 -3.18 -1.38 3.29
CA LEU A 137 -4.12 -2.47 3.55
C LEU A 137 -3.38 -3.79 3.78
N ASP A 138 -2.40 -4.11 2.94
CA ASP A 138 -1.57 -5.30 3.06
C ASP A 138 -0.77 -5.34 4.37
N MET A 139 -0.28 -4.19 4.83
CA MET A 139 0.40 -4.07 6.13
C MET A 139 -0.56 -4.10 7.33
N GLY A 140 -1.87 -4.19 7.12
CA GLY A 140 -2.87 -4.15 8.18
C GLY A 140 -2.99 -2.80 8.90
N ILE A 141 -2.42 -1.73 8.34
CA ILE A 141 -2.49 -0.37 8.90
C ILE A 141 -3.89 0.21 8.72
N ILE A 142 -4.51 -0.08 7.58
CA ILE A 142 -5.92 0.18 7.33
C ILE A 142 -6.65 -1.14 7.14
N SER A 143 -7.93 -1.15 7.50
CA SER A 143 -8.83 -2.27 7.25
C SER A 143 -10.16 -1.74 6.74
N TYR A 144 -10.95 -2.63 6.14
CA TYR A 144 -12.35 -2.34 5.91
C TYR A 144 -13.06 -2.31 7.26
N ALA A 145 -13.85 -1.26 7.52
CA ALA A 145 -14.74 -1.29 8.67
C ALA A 145 -15.69 -2.49 8.54
N ASP A 146 -15.89 -3.23 9.62
CA ASP A 146 -16.77 -4.40 9.63
C ASP A 146 -18.14 -4.03 9.02
N GLY A 147 -18.53 -4.72 7.95
CA GLY A 147 -19.85 -4.57 7.32
C GLY A 147 -19.98 -3.51 6.23
N VAL A 148 -18.90 -2.90 5.74
CA VAL A 148 -18.99 -2.02 4.56
C VAL A 148 -19.15 -2.85 3.29
N GLN A 149 -20.41 -3.11 2.91
CA GLN A 149 -20.77 -3.45 1.55
C GLN A 149 -20.92 -2.15 0.76
N PHE A 150 -19.99 -1.86 -0.14
CA PHE A 150 -20.24 -0.89 -1.21
C PHE A 150 -21.12 -1.60 -2.24
N GLY A 151 -22.41 -1.74 -1.91
CA GLY A 151 -23.44 -2.20 -2.83
C GLY A 151 -24.03 -1.04 -3.60
N ASP A 152 -24.59 -1.35 -4.78
CA ASP A 152 -25.28 -0.48 -5.76
C ASP A 152 -26.34 0.51 -5.21
N GLU A 153 -26.55 0.60 -3.90
CA GLU A 153 -27.59 1.39 -3.24
C GLU A 153 -27.35 2.90 -3.24
N LEU A 154 -26.20 3.38 -3.73
CA LEU A 154 -25.91 4.83 -3.88
C LEU A 154 -26.24 5.40 -5.27
N LEU A 155 -26.81 4.61 -6.18
CA LEU A 155 -27.23 5.06 -7.53
C LEU A 155 -28.75 4.93 -7.79
N GLY A 156 -29.57 4.92 -6.73
CA GLY A 156 -31.03 4.99 -6.81
C GLY A 156 -31.59 6.40 -6.87
#